data_AF-A0A7J2NPS4-F1
#
_entry.id   AF-A0A7J2NPS4-F1
#
_cell.length_a   1.000
_cell.length_b   1.000
_cell.length_c   1.000
_cell.angle_alpha   90.00
_cell.angle_beta   90.00
_cell.angle_gamma   90.00
#
_symmetry.space_group_name_H-M   'P 1'
#
loop_
_entity.id
_entity.type
_entity.pdbx_description
1 polymer ?
#
loop_
_entity_poly.entity_id
_entity_poly.type
_entity_poly.pdbx_seq_one_letter_code
_entity_poly.pdbx_strand_id
1 'polypeptide(L)'
;MNRTKRLFIAALFGAIISLTKVLLPFPMDKMFIVVQAVLLAISALFIKKIGATYVGAVDGALTAIWRPALGPFTFAFAFLYGVLVDAFFFLFKVHPNTDNVNRIKIVTAMTLSTAIIGFLSYYITVVLLELLPMEPGLAAPIIVMGSISGAIAGYAAAYLWNKHLKNVLL
;
A
#
# COMPACT_ATOMS: atom_id res chain seq x y z
N MET A 1 17.60 1.87 -13.72
CA MET A 1 17.90 1.68 -12.28
C MET A 1 18.57 0.32 -12.05
N ASN A 2 19.71 0.28 -11.35
CA ASN A 2 20.44 -0.98 -11.07
C ASN A 2 19.65 -1.89 -10.11
N ARG A 3 19.86 -3.22 -10.20
CA ARG A 3 19.20 -4.22 -9.35
C ARG A 3 19.38 -3.93 -7.85
N THR A 4 20.56 -3.49 -7.44
CA THR A 4 20.88 -3.15 -6.05
C THR A 4 20.06 -1.99 -5.51
N LYS A 5 19.89 -0.90 -6.30
CA LYS A 5 19.06 0.26 -5.92
C LYS A 5 17.59 -0.14 -5.74
N ARG A 6 17.08 -1.02 -6.60
CA ARG A 6 15.72 -1.56 -6.49
C ARG A 6 15.51 -2.34 -5.19
N LEU A 7 16.45 -3.24 -4.88
CA LEU A 7 16.41 -4.03 -3.63
C LEU A 7 16.50 -3.12 -2.41
N PHE A 8 17.35 -2.10 -2.45
CA PHE A 8 17.50 -1.14 -1.37
C PHE A 8 16.20 -0.36 -1.08
N ILE A 9 15.54 0.15 -2.12
CA ILE A 9 14.24 0.83 -1.98
C ILE A 9 13.19 -0.14 -1.41
N ALA A 10 13.13 -1.36 -1.94
CA ALA A 10 12.18 -2.37 -1.47
C ALA A 10 12.38 -2.70 0.02
N ALA A 11 13.64 -2.91 0.43
CA ALA A 11 14.01 -3.20 1.81
C ALA A 11 13.74 -2.01 2.74
N LEU A 12 14.16 -0.81 2.35
CA LEU A 12 14.00 0.40 3.15
C LEU A 12 12.53 0.73 3.38
N PHE A 13 11.74 0.78 2.30
CA PHE A 13 10.32 1.11 2.42
C PHE A 13 9.56 -0.01 3.12
N GLY A 14 9.86 -1.28 2.82
CA GLY A 14 9.25 -2.41 3.51
C GLY A 14 9.51 -2.39 5.02
N ALA A 15 10.73 -2.07 5.44
CA ALA A 15 11.09 -1.93 6.85
C ALA A 15 10.34 -0.78 7.54
N ILE A 16 10.27 0.40 6.90
CA ILE A 16 9.53 1.56 7.44
C ILE A 16 8.06 1.21 7.64
N ILE A 17 7.43 0.57 6.65
CA ILE A 17 6.03 0.16 6.75
C ILE A 17 5.83 -0.82 7.91
N SER A 18 6.69 -1.83 8.02
CA SER A 18 6.58 -2.83 9.08
C SER A 18 6.64 -2.19 10.47
N LEU A 19 7.58 -1.26 10.70
CA LEU A 19 7.69 -0.53 11.96
C LEU A 19 6.42 0.27 12.29
N THR A 20 5.82 0.92 11.29
CA THR A 20 4.57 1.68 11.51
C THR A 20 3.39 0.78 11.89
N LYS A 21 3.35 -0.46 11.38
CA LYS A 21 2.29 -1.43 11.70
C LYS A 21 2.48 -2.09 13.06
N VAL A 22 3.71 -2.29 13.50
CA VAL A 22 3.99 -2.86 14.84
C VAL A 22 3.46 -1.91 15.94
N LEU A 23 3.47 -0.60 15.69
CA LEU A 23 3.01 0.41 16.65
C LEU A 23 1.48 0.53 16.77
N LEU A 24 0.69 0.03 15.80
CA LEU A 24 -0.76 0.13 15.82
C LEU A 24 -1.40 -1.22 16.18
N PRO A 25 -2.28 -1.29 17.21
CA PRO A 25 -2.99 -2.53 17.53
C PRO A 25 -3.96 -2.89 16.40
N PHE A 26 -4.12 -4.19 16.15
CA PHE A 26 -5.18 -4.70 15.28
C PHE A 26 -6.56 -4.35 15.88
N PRO A 27 -7.57 -3.88 15.12
CA PRO A 27 -7.66 -3.64 13.67
C PRO A 27 -7.40 -2.17 13.26
N MET A 28 -6.91 -1.31 14.17
CA MET A 28 -6.63 0.10 13.89
C MET A 28 -5.52 0.29 12.84
N ASP A 29 -4.62 -0.68 12.74
CA ASP A 29 -3.59 -0.78 11.71
C ASP A 29 -4.16 -0.82 10.28
N LYS A 30 -5.42 -1.26 10.10
CA LYS A 30 -6.12 -1.24 8.81
C LYS A 30 -6.85 0.07 8.52
N MET A 31 -7.10 0.90 9.54
CA MET A 31 -7.82 2.17 9.39
C MET A 31 -6.91 3.33 9.01
N PHE A 32 -5.63 3.28 9.42
CA PHE A 32 -4.66 4.36 9.21
C PHE A 32 -3.46 3.89 8.38
N ILE A 33 -3.74 3.43 7.15
CA ILE A 33 -2.72 2.92 6.22
C ILE A 33 -2.07 4.02 5.36
N VAL A 34 -2.18 5.29 5.73
CA VAL A 34 -1.71 6.42 4.91
C VAL A 34 -0.21 6.30 4.61
N VAL A 35 0.62 6.04 5.64
CA VAL A 35 2.07 5.93 5.47
C VAL A 35 2.43 4.76 4.56
N GLN A 36 1.80 3.60 4.78
CA GLN A 36 1.97 2.42 3.94
C GLN A 36 1.60 2.72 2.48
N ALA A 37 0.43 3.34 2.27
CA ALA A 37 -0.08 3.67 0.95
C ALA A 37 0.84 4.64 0.21
N VAL A 38 1.37 5.66 0.89
CA VAL A 38 2.32 6.62 0.29
C VAL A 38 3.59 5.90 -0.15
N LEU A 39 4.17 5.06 0.70
CA LEU A 39 5.42 4.35 0.39
C LEU A 39 5.23 3.34 -0.75
N LEU A 40 4.10 2.64 -0.80
CA LEU A 40 3.76 1.75 -1.92
C LEU A 40 3.60 2.55 -3.22
N ALA A 41 2.85 3.65 -3.22
CA ALA A 41 2.67 4.51 -4.39
C ALA A 41 4.00 5.02 -4.94
N ILE A 42 4.87 5.54 -4.06
CA ILE A 42 6.19 6.05 -4.44
C ILE A 42 7.07 4.92 -4.97
N SER A 43 7.03 3.73 -4.36
CA SER A 43 7.80 2.57 -4.85
C SER A 43 7.39 2.12 -6.25
N ALA A 44 6.08 2.15 -6.57
CA ALA A 44 5.56 1.85 -7.90
C ALA A 44 6.06 2.86 -8.95
N LEU A 45 6.26 4.13 -8.57
CA LEU A 45 6.86 5.14 -9.44
C LEU A 45 8.37 4.93 -9.62
N PHE A 46 9.11 4.59 -8.56
CA PHE A 46 10.55 4.33 -8.65
C PHE A 46 10.86 3.07 -9.47
N ILE A 47 10.03 2.04 -9.34
CA ILE A 47 10.25 0.71 -9.92
C ILE A 47 9.15 0.42 -10.92
N LYS A 48 9.40 0.77 -12.18
CA LYS A 48 8.48 0.82 -13.34
C LYS A 48 7.56 -0.38 -13.64
N LYS A 49 7.60 -1.50 -12.90
CA LYS A 49 6.79 -2.70 -13.20
C LYS A 49 6.11 -3.33 -11.98
N ILE A 50 6.84 -3.52 -10.89
CA ILE A 50 6.39 -4.32 -9.74
C ILE A 50 6.94 -3.74 -8.42
N GLY A 51 6.95 -2.42 -8.32
CA GLY A 51 7.57 -1.71 -7.20
C GLY A 51 6.85 -1.90 -5.88
N ALA A 52 5.54 -1.67 -5.92
CA ALA A 52 4.70 -1.83 -4.75
C ALA A 52 4.62 -3.29 -4.32
N THR A 53 4.62 -4.23 -5.26
CA THR A 53 4.63 -5.67 -4.98
C THR A 53 5.89 -6.09 -4.24
N TYR A 54 7.08 -5.61 -4.64
CA TYR A 54 8.31 -5.92 -3.92
C TYR A 54 8.29 -5.35 -2.50
N VAL A 55 7.90 -4.09 -2.34
CA VAL A 55 7.78 -3.46 -1.02
C VAL A 55 6.75 -4.18 -0.16
N GLY A 56 5.60 -4.54 -0.72
CA GLY A 56 4.53 -5.27 -0.03
C GLY A 56 4.95 -6.68 0.39
N ALA A 57 5.76 -7.38 -0.42
CA ALA A 57 6.34 -8.67 -0.05
C ALA A 57 7.29 -8.55 1.15
N VAL A 58 8.18 -7.55 1.13
CA VAL A 58 9.14 -7.32 2.22
C VAL A 58 8.42 -6.87 3.49
N ASP A 59 7.52 -5.88 3.40
CA ASP A 59 6.68 -5.42 4.51
C ASP A 59 5.87 -6.58 5.11
N GLY A 60 5.21 -7.35 4.26
CA GLY A 60 4.41 -8.51 4.67
C GLY A 60 5.23 -9.54 5.42
N ALA A 61 6.44 -9.86 4.92
CA ALA A 61 7.31 -10.85 5.54
C ALA A 61 7.83 -10.36 6.89
N LEU A 62 8.28 -9.11 6.96
CA LEU A 62 8.75 -8.50 8.20
C LEU A 62 7.62 -8.44 9.23
N THR A 63 6.44 -7.97 8.85
CA THR A 63 5.31 -7.84 9.77
C THR A 63 4.75 -9.20 10.21
N ALA A 64 4.80 -10.22 9.35
CA ALA A 64 4.38 -11.58 9.71
C ALA A 64 5.22 -12.19 10.83
N ILE A 65 6.51 -11.87 10.90
CA ILE A 65 7.40 -12.33 11.99
C ILE A 65 6.95 -11.75 13.34
N TRP A 66 6.47 -10.49 13.35
CA TRP A 66 5.98 -9.83 14.57
C TRP A 66 4.58 -10.27 15.01
N ARG A 67 3.81 -10.93 14.13
CA ARG A 67 2.43 -11.34 14.41
C ARG A 67 2.20 -12.82 14.05
N PRO A 68 2.75 -13.78 14.83
CA PRO A 68 2.78 -15.19 14.44
C PRO A 68 1.39 -15.80 14.22
N ALA A 69 0.41 -15.42 15.04
CA ALA A 69 -0.96 -15.96 14.97
C ALA A 69 -1.68 -15.64 13.65
N LEU A 70 -1.34 -14.52 12.99
CA LEU A 70 -1.95 -14.07 11.73
C LEU A 70 -0.91 -13.89 10.62
N GLY A 71 0.28 -14.46 10.77
CA GLY A 71 1.44 -14.21 9.91
C GLY A 71 1.16 -14.43 8.42
N PRO A 72 0.63 -15.61 8.01
CA PRO A 72 0.31 -15.89 6.61
C PRO A 72 -0.69 -14.90 6.00
N PHE A 73 -1.74 -14.54 6.73
CA PHE A 73 -2.74 -13.56 6.27
C PHE A 73 -2.16 -12.14 6.18
N THR A 74 -1.33 -11.76 7.15
CA THR A 74 -0.63 -10.47 7.16
C THR A 74 0.25 -10.32 5.93
N PHE A 75 1.03 -11.37 5.62
CA PHE A 75 1.82 -11.43 4.41
C PHE A 75 0.94 -11.36 3.15
N ALA A 76 -0.09 -12.21 3.07
CA ALA A 76 -0.97 -12.29 1.91
C ALA A 76 -1.65 -10.95 1.59
N PHE A 77 -2.18 -10.25 2.60
CA PHE A 77 -2.80 -8.93 2.40
C PHE A 77 -1.78 -7.85 2.03
N ALA A 78 -0.60 -7.83 2.65
CA ALA A 78 0.43 -6.86 2.30
C ALA A 78 0.94 -7.06 0.87
N PHE A 79 1.17 -8.32 0.49
CA PHE A 79 1.55 -8.71 -0.86
C PHE A 79 0.46 -8.34 -1.88
N LEU A 80 -0.79 -8.74 -1.61
CA LEU A 80 -1.92 -8.46 -2.48
C LEU A 80 -2.16 -6.95 -2.65
N TYR A 81 -1.95 -6.17 -1.59
CA TYR A 81 -2.03 -4.73 -1.68
C TYR A 81 -0.99 -4.16 -2.65
N GLY A 82 0.26 -4.61 -2.56
CA GLY A 82 1.32 -4.22 -3.48
C GLY A 82 0.99 -4.58 -4.94
N VAL A 83 0.49 -5.80 -5.17
CA VAL A 83 0.01 -6.26 -6.49
C VAL A 83 -1.09 -5.35 -7.01
N LEU A 84 -2.04 -4.99 -6.16
CA LEU A 84 -3.19 -4.19 -6.56
C LEU A 84 -2.79 -2.75 -6.91
N VAL A 85 -1.84 -2.17 -6.16
CA VAL A 85 -1.26 -0.85 -6.49
C VAL A 85 -0.57 -0.91 -7.86
N ASP A 86 0.33 -1.88 -8.09
CA ASP A 86 1.03 -2.00 -9.37
C ASP A 86 0.05 -2.26 -10.53
N ALA A 87 -0.97 -3.10 -10.31
CA ALA A 87 -2.01 -3.40 -11.30
C ALA A 87 -2.83 -2.15 -11.67
N PHE A 88 -3.24 -1.35 -10.69
CA PHE A 88 -3.95 -0.10 -10.97
C PHE A 88 -3.05 0.96 -11.58
N PHE A 89 -1.78 1.06 -11.18
CA PHE A 89 -0.82 1.95 -11.83
C PHE A 89 -0.66 1.59 -13.30
N PHE A 90 -0.60 0.30 -13.62
CA PHE A 90 -0.61 -0.19 -15.00
C PHE A 90 -1.93 0.13 -15.71
N LEU A 91 -3.08 -0.18 -15.11
CA LEU A 91 -4.42 0.02 -15.68
C LEU A 91 -4.71 1.49 -16.01
N PHE A 92 -4.40 2.39 -15.06
CA PHE A 92 -4.57 3.84 -15.23
C PHE A 92 -3.43 4.48 -16.04
N LYS A 93 -2.45 3.67 -16.49
CA LYS A 93 -1.28 4.12 -17.24
C LYS A 93 -0.54 5.24 -16.51
N VAL A 94 -0.31 5.06 -15.21
CA VAL A 94 0.50 5.95 -14.37
C VAL A 94 1.96 5.80 -14.79
N HIS A 95 2.41 6.68 -15.69
CA HIS A 95 3.78 6.67 -16.16
C HIS A 95 4.55 7.86 -15.58
N PRO A 96 5.67 7.63 -14.90
CA PRO A 96 6.71 8.64 -14.76
C PRO A 96 7.41 8.76 -16.12
N ASN A 97 6.81 9.51 -17.04
CA ASN A 97 7.58 10.07 -18.14
C ASN A 97 8.38 11.27 -17.62
N THR A 98 9.26 11.83 -18.45
CA THR A 98 10.18 12.96 -18.16
C THR A 98 9.51 14.24 -17.63
N ASP A 99 8.21 14.18 -17.36
CA ASP A 99 7.32 15.25 -16.97
C ASP A 99 6.59 14.89 -15.65
N ASN A 100 5.78 15.81 -15.13
CA ASN A 100 5.03 15.57 -13.91
C ASN A 100 4.04 14.40 -14.05
N VAL A 101 3.95 13.54 -13.04
CA VAL A 101 2.93 12.48 -13.01
C VAL A 101 1.57 13.11 -12.71
N ASN A 102 0.57 12.69 -13.48
CA ASN A 102 -0.80 13.15 -13.32
C ASN A 102 -1.36 12.74 -11.94
N ARG A 103 -1.66 13.75 -11.12
CA ARG A 103 -2.14 13.55 -9.74
C ARG A 103 -3.45 12.77 -9.69
N ILE A 104 -4.38 13.03 -10.61
CA ILE A 104 -5.68 12.38 -10.65
C ILE A 104 -5.50 10.88 -10.84
N LYS A 105 -4.63 10.46 -11.76
CA LYS A 105 -4.38 9.03 -12.04
C LYS A 105 -3.79 8.29 -10.84
N ILE A 106 -2.84 8.90 -10.13
CA ILE A 106 -2.26 8.31 -8.90
C ILE A 106 -3.34 8.22 -7.81
N VAL A 107 -4.07 9.32 -7.57
CA VAL A 107 -5.12 9.37 -6.55
C VAL A 107 -6.18 8.30 -6.81
N THR A 108 -6.68 8.17 -8.04
CA THR A 108 -7.68 7.15 -8.38
C THR A 108 -7.14 5.74 -8.22
N ALA A 109 -5.90 5.48 -8.66
CA ALA A 109 -5.27 4.18 -8.51
C ALA A 109 -5.12 3.79 -7.03
N MET A 110 -4.66 4.72 -6.20
CA MET A 110 -4.46 4.49 -4.78
C MET A 110 -5.79 4.30 -4.06
N THR A 111 -6.78 5.18 -4.27
CA THR A 111 -8.11 5.06 -3.65
C THR A 111 -8.78 3.73 -3.96
N LEU A 112 -8.74 3.27 -5.22
CA LEU A 112 -9.34 1.99 -5.58
C LEU A 112 -8.58 0.82 -4.97
N SER A 113 -7.24 0.86 -5.00
CA SER A 113 -6.42 -0.18 -4.39
C SER A 113 -6.67 -0.30 -2.88
N THR A 114 -6.79 0.83 -2.18
CA THR A 114 -6.97 0.86 -0.73
C THR A 114 -8.38 0.47 -0.31
N ALA A 115 -9.39 0.90 -1.08
CA ALA A 115 -10.78 0.51 -0.86
C ALA A 115 -10.96 -1.00 -1.02
N ILE A 116 -10.42 -1.57 -2.11
CA ILE A 116 -10.55 -3.00 -2.40
C ILE A 116 -9.77 -3.82 -1.38
N ILE A 117 -8.52 -3.48 -1.05
CA ILE A 117 -7.78 -4.27 -0.05
C ILE A 117 -8.40 -4.16 1.34
N GLY A 118 -8.91 -2.97 1.71
CA GLY A 118 -9.62 -2.76 2.97
C GLY A 118 -10.87 -3.64 3.06
N PHE A 119 -11.67 -3.65 1.99
CA PHE A 119 -12.85 -4.51 1.87
C PHE A 119 -12.48 -6.00 1.92
N LEU A 120 -11.51 -6.44 1.12
CA LEU A 120 -11.10 -7.85 1.05
C LEU A 120 -10.54 -8.33 2.39
N SER A 121 -9.72 -7.50 3.04
CA SER A 121 -9.13 -7.80 4.34
C SER A 121 -10.20 -7.90 5.43
N TYR A 122 -11.20 -7.02 5.42
CA TYR A 122 -12.34 -7.12 6.33
C TYR A 122 -13.17 -8.37 6.04
N TYR A 123 -13.60 -8.57 4.80
CA TYR A 123 -14.45 -9.70 4.39
C TYR A 123 -13.84 -11.05 4.77
N ILE A 124 -12.55 -11.27 4.47
CA ILE A 124 -11.88 -12.53 4.82
C ILE A 124 -11.75 -12.69 6.35
N THR A 125 -11.43 -11.62 7.09
CA THR A 125 -11.27 -11.70 8.54
C THR A 125 -12.61 -11.98 9.26
N VAL A 126 -13.68 -11.33 8.81
CA VAL A 126 -14.99 -11.35 9.47
C VAL A 126 -15.85 -12.52 8.98
N VAL A 127 -15.98 -12.69 7.67
CA VAL A 127 -16.90 -13.66 7.07
C VAL A 127 -16.27 -15.03 6.93
N LEU A 128 -14.98 -15.09 6.57
CA LEU A 128 -14.34 -16.35 6.20
C LEU A 128 -13.60 -17.00 7.37
N LEU A 129 -13.04 -16.19 8.28
CA LEU A 129 -12.30 -16.68 9.44
C LEU A 129 -13.08 -16.53 10.76
N GLU A 130 -14.24 -15.88 10.74
CA GLU A 130 -15.10 -15.62 11.93
C GLU A 130 -14.34 -15.02 13.13
N LEU A 131 -13.21 -14.33 12.88
CA LEU A 131 -12.34 -13.78 13.93
C LEU A 131 -12.94 -12.54 14.60
N LEU A 132 -13.94 -11.93 13.97
CA LEU A 132 -14.63 -10.72 14.44
C LEU A 132 -16.13 -10.86 14.15
N PRO A 133 -17.01 -10.40 15.07
CA PRO A 133 -18.45 -10.38 14.82
C PRO A 133 -18.77 -9.47 13.63
N MET A 134 -19.72 -9.91 12.80
CA MET A 134 -20.16 -9.17 11.61
C MET A 134 -21.03 -7.98 12.01
N GLU A 135 -20.36 -6.91 12.44
CA GLU A 135 -20.97 -5.63 12.81
C GLU A 135 -20.89 -4.67 11.62
N PRO A 136 -22.04 -4.25 11.02
CA PRO A 136 -22.08 -3.27 9.94
C PRO A 136 -21.40 -1.94 10.31
N GLY A 137 -21.40 -1.61 11.61
CA GLY A 137 -20.72 -0.45 12.19
C GLY A 137 -19.20 -0.47 12.02
N LEU A 138 -18.56 -1.62 11.79
CA LEU A 138 -17.12 -1.73 11.52
C LEU A 138 -16.79 -1.77 10.03
N ALA A 139 -17.69 -2.32 9.20
CA ALA A 139 -17.48 -2.45 7.75
C ALA A 139 -17.43 -1.09 7.04
N ALA A 140 -18.41 -0.23 7.31
CA ALA A 140 -18.54 1.06 6.63
C ALA A 140 -17.34 2.01 6.91
N PRO A 141 -16.86 2.16 8.17
CA PRO A 141 -15.69 2.99 8.44
C PRO A 141 -14.40 2.46 7.80
N ILE A 142 -14.21 1.14 7.67
CA ILE A 142 -12.99 0.57 7.06
C ILE A 142 -12.91 0.93 5.58
N ILE A 143 -14.02 0.83 4.85
CA ILE A 143 -14.06 1.20 3.43
C ILE A 143 -13.88 2.71 3.26
N VAL A 144 -14.55 3.51 4.08
CA VAL A 144 -14.47 4.98 4.03
C VAL A 144 -13.06 5.46 4.39
N MET A 145 -12.49 4.99 5.50
CA MET A 145 -11.14 5.35 5.93
C MET A 145 -10.06 4.80 5.00
N GLY A 146 -10.24 3.61 4.44
CA GLY A 146 -9.37 3.04 3.41
C GLY A 146 -9.36 3.91 2.15
N SER A 147 -10.53 4.36 1.69
CA SER A 147 -10.66 5.23 0.52
C SER A 147 -10.04 6.62 0.77
N ILE A 148 -10.33 7.23 1.91
CA ILE A 148 -9.76 8.52 2.33
C ILE A 148 -8.23 8.40 2.42
N SER A 149 -7.73 7.35 3.07
CA SER A 149 -6.29 7.10 3.20
C SER A 149 -5.63 6.94 1.84
N GLY A 150 -6.27 6.23 0.90
CA GLY A 150 -5.77 6.08 -0.46
C GLY A 150 -5.74 7.39 -1.23
N ALA A 151 -6.77 8.23 -1.09
CA ALA A 151 -6.81 9.53 -1.73
C ALA A 151 -5.70 10.46 -1.21
N ILE A 152 -5.55 10.54 0.12
CA ILE A 152 -4.49 11.32 0.77
C ILE A 152 -3.13 10.80 0.33
N ALA A 153 -2.94 9.48 0.35
CA ALA A 153 -1.68 8.87 -0.01
C ALA A 153 -1.32 9.08 -1.48
N GLY A 154 -2.29 8.95 -2.38
CA GLY A 154 -2.08 9.21 -3.80
C GLY A 154 -1.75 10.68 -4.08
N TYR A 155 -2.40 11.61 -3.38
CA TYR A 155 -2.08 13.04 -3.48
C TYR A 155 -0.67 13.32 -2.97
N ALA A 156 -0.33 12.82 -1.77
CA ALA A 156 0.97 13.00 -1.16
C ALA A 156 2.08 12.39 -2.02
N ALA A 157 1.89 11.19 -2.55
CA ALA A 157 2.83 10.54 -3.46
C ALA A 157 3.03 11.34 -4.75
N ALA A 158 1.95 11.84 -5.35
CA ALA A 158 2.03 12.66 -6.56
C ALA A 158 2.73 14.01 -6.29
N TYR A 159 2.47 14.63 -5.13
CA TYR A 159 3.14 15.86 -4.71
C TYR A 159 4.65 15.64 -4.47
N LEU A 160 5.01 14.62 -3.67
CA LEU A 160 6.40 14.27 -3.39
C LEU A 160 7.15 13.91 -4.69
N TRP A 161 6.50 13.16 -5.58
CA TRP A 161 7.09 12.82 -6.87
C TRP A 161 7.39 14.06 -7.71
N ASN A 162 6.37 14.89 -7.96
CA ASN A 162 6.48 16.03 -8.86
C ASN A 162 7.39 17.13 -8.33
N LYS A 163 7.47 17.29 -7.00
CA LYS A 163 8.24 18.36 -6.38
C LYS A 163 9.68 17.95 -6.02
N HIS A 164 9.88 16.73 -5.53
CA HIS A 164 11.15 16.34 -4.90
C HIS A 164 11.82 15.12 -5.54
N LEU A 165 11.07 14.15 -6.06
CA LEU A 165 11.65 12.85 -6.42
C LEU A 165 11.87 12.65 -7.92
N LYS A 166 11.19 13.42 -8.79
CA LYS A 166 11.33 13.27 -10.25
C LYS A 166 12.76 13.46 -10.76
N ASN A 167 13.59 14.24 -10.05
CA ASN A 167 14.98 14.52 -10.41
C ASN A 167 15.97 13.51 -9.81
N VAL A 168 15.54 12.63 -8.90
CA VAL A 168 16.42 11.66 -8.21
C VAL A 168 16.73 10.44 -9.10
N LEU A 169 15.98 10.28 -10.19
CA LEU A 169 16.07 9.15 -11.12
C LEU A 169 16.65 9.51 -12.51
N LEU A 170 16.92 10.80 -12.75
CA LEU A 170 17.71 11.30 -13.88
C LEU A 170 19.20 11.22 -13.54
#